data_AF-A0A5C3L0H9-F1
#
_entry.id   AF-A0A5C3L0H9-F1
#
_cell.length_a   1.000
_cell.length_b   1.000
_cell.length_c   1.000
_cell.angle_alpha   90.00
_cell.angle_beta   90.00
_cell.angle_gamma   90.00
#
_symmetry.space_group_name_H-M   'P 1'
#
loop_
_entity.id
_entity.type
_entity.pdbx_description
1 polymer ?
#
loop_
_entity_poly.entity_id
_entity_poly.type
_entity_poly.pdbx_seq_one_letter_code
_entity_poly.pdbx_strand_id
1 'polypeptide(L)'
;MSRCIPRLRFAFRKNEVMCRHNSTNAANPLPASFLRGGTSKGIFINSEHLPSDKSAWKPIFLGLMGSPDPIYGRQLNGMGGGVSSLSKICVVGRPSAETFDKLDKLGVPKAQIDVEYTFVQVGIKDDSIDISGNCGNLSSMIGAFALDEGMCTVRHEALESTTSADGETIHTTTVSTFNTNTQKVISTTFPVHIPSSSASGPQPVSDKQPTAVLGLPQTSIAGVPGKASQILLNFVNPGGARTGKLLPTGNAVDTLSICLPSSGDPTIASVEVSLVDATNPTVFVTRASVDKAITDLRSSSSFTDYVAGKETPDLTQTFAVSDVLEEIRQQGALAMGLDPSAQAQPKIAILSPPAEMNAIYDSKHAMVTQCTEADIVVHALSMGVLHKAVPMTVGLCLGVASHIKGTIASRIVQETRGLTSRDSSWKENPDLIRILHPSGLVDVGAKFDTDGNVKQAQVVRTGRRLMSGKVWW
;
A
#
# COMPACT_ATOMS: atom_id res chain seq x y z
N MET A 1 -39.27 -63.80 -7.67
CA MET A 1 -38.94 -62.51 -8.29
C MET A 1 -38.31 -61.61 -7.23
N SER A 2 -37.03 -61.26 -7.38
CA SER A 2 -36.49 -59.93 -7.07
C SER A 2 -34.98 -59.96 -7.28
N ARG A 3 -34.52 -59.05 -8.14
CA ARG A 3 -33.14 -58.92 -8.64
C ARG A 3 -32.25 -58.28 -7.57
N CYS A 4 -31.06 -58.82 -7.35
CA CYS A 4 -29.97 -58.13 -6.68
C CYS A 4 -29.06 -57.48 -7.73
N ILE A 5 -28.97 -56.15 -7.73
CA ILE A 5 -28.06 -55.36 -8.55
C ILE A 5 -26.83 -55.04 -7.68
N PRO A 6 -25.58 -55.28 -8.12
CA PRO A 6 -24.41 -54.77 -7.41
C PRO A 6 -24.20 -53.30 -7.80
N ARG A 7 -24.21 -52.39 -6.80
CA ARG A 7 -23.73 -51.01 -6.97
C ARG A 7 -22.23 -51.02 -7.20
N LEU A 8 -21.78 -50.64 -8.40
CA LEU A 8 -20.39 -50.23 -8.64
C LEU A 8 -20.10 -48.98 -7.79
N ARG A 9 -19.20 -49.09 -6.81
CA ARG A 9 -18.53 -47.94 -6.20
C ARG A 9 -17.37 -47.54 -7.09
N PHE A 10 -17.49 -46.40 -7.78
CA PHE A 10 -16.36 -45.73 -8.41
C PHE A 10 -15.41 -45.24 -7.31
N ALA A 11 -14.32 -45.97 -7.09
CA ALA A 11 -13.19 -45.47 -6.33
C ALA A 11 -12.32 -44.60 -7.26
N PHE A 12 -12.41 -43.28 -7.13
CA PHE A 12 -11.42 -42.37 -7.70
C PHE A 12 -10.10 -42.56 -6.93
N ARG A 13 -9.23 -43.46 -7.42
CA ARG A 13 -7.81 -43.45 -7.04
C ARG A 13 -7.15 -42.28 -7.75
N LYS A 14 -6.74 -41.25 -7.00
CA LYS A 14 -5.75 -40.26 -7.46
C LYS A 14 -4.41 -40.99 -7.61
N ASN A 15 -4.00 -41.26 -8.83
CA ASN A 15 -2.59 -41.48 -9.14
C ASN A 15 -1.97 -40.10 -9.39
N GLU A 16 -1.31 -39.54 -8.38
CA GLU A 16 -0.33 -38.47 -8.61
C GLU A 16 0.95 -39.12 -9.12
N VAL A 17 1.10 -39.10 -10.45
CA VAL A 17 2.42 -39.23 -11.07
C VAL A 17 2.98 -37.81 -11.12
N MET A 18 4.00 -37.54 -10.29
CA MET A 18 4.87 -36.38 -10.47
C MET A 18 5.57 -36.51 -11.82
N CYS A 19 4.99 -35.89 -12.84
CA CYS A 19 5.67 -35.58 -14.09
C CYS A 19 5.95 -34.09 -14.08
N ARG A 20 7.22 -33.71 -13.84
CA ARG A 20 7.71 -32.36 -14.16
C ARG A 20 7.66 -32.20 -15.67
N HIS A 21 6.53 -31.73 -16.20
CA HIS A 21 6.43 -31.30 -17.58
C HIS A 21 6.72 -29.81 -17.64
N ASN A 22 7.81 -29.45 -18.33
CA ASN A 22 8.01 -28.12 -18.90
C ASN A 22 6.94 -27.91 -19.99
N SER A 23 5.68 -27.69 -19.60
CA SER A 23 4.63 -27.34 -20.56
C SER A 23 4.74 -25.86 -20.90
N THR A 24 5.01 -25.55 -22.17
CA THR A 24 5.06 -24.19 -22.72
C THR A 24 3.70 -23.49 -22.74
N ASN A 25 2.60 -24.18 -22.39
CA ASN A 25 1.24 -23.64 -22.36
C ASN A 25 0.63 -23.78 -20.95
N ALA A 26 0.14 -22.67 -20.40
CA ALA A 26 -0.67 -22.68 -19.18
C ALA A 26 -2.01 -23.38 -19.41
N ALA A 27 -2.57 -23.99 -18.36
CA ALA A 27 -3.91 -24.57 -18.44
C ALA A 27 -4.98 -23.49 -18.65
N ASN A 28 -6.02 -23.84 -19.40
CA ASN A 28 -7.25 -23.05 -19.52
C ASN A 28 -8.46 -23.97 -19.24
N PRO A 29 -9.15 -23.81 -18.11
CA PRO A 29 -9.03 -22.73 -17.12
C PRO A 29 -7.87 -22.91 -16.14
N LEU A 30 -7.41 -21.79 -15.56
CA LEU A 30 -6.28 -21.69 -14.64
C LEU A 30 -6.78 -21.58 -13.18
N PRO A 31 -6.21 -22.31 -12.20
CA PRO A 31 -6.54 -22.10 -10.79
C PRO A 31 -6.11 -20.71 -10.31
N ALA A 32 -7.00 -19.99 -9.63
CA ALA A 32 -6.74 -18.66 -9.11
C ALA A 32 -7.68 -18.27 -7.97
N SER A 33 -7.26 -17.28 -7.19
CA SER A 33 -8.07 -16.65 -6.16
C SER A 33 -8.33 -15.18 -6.49
N PHE A 34 -9.58 -14.72 -6.37
CA PHE A 34 -9.93 -13.32 -6.49
C PHE A 34 -10.07 -12.71 -5.10
N LEU A 35 -9.17 -11.78 -4.77
CA LEU A 35 -9.03 -11.22 -3.43
C LEU A 35 -9.18 -9.71 -3.45
N ARG A 36 -9.69 -9.16 -2.35
CA ARG A 36 -9.53 -7.74 -2.01
C ARG A 36 -8.34 -7.59 -1.07
N GLY A 37 -7.39 -6.76 -1.44
CA GLY A 37 -6.34 -6.25 -0.55
C GLY A 37 -6.45 -4.73 -0.46
N GLY A 38 -6.62 -4.19 0.75
CA GLY A 38 -6.87 -2.76 0.92
C GLY A 38 -8.05 -2.27 0.07
N THR A 39 -7.87 -1.17 -0.65
CA THR A 39 -8.88 -0.59 -1.55
C THR A 39 -8.76 -1.09 -3.00
N SER A 40 -8.22 -2.28 -3.22
CA SER A 40 -8.07 -2.87 -4.56
C SER A 40 -8.54 -4.32 -4.59
N LYS A 41 -8.91 -4.81 -5.78
CA LYS A 41 -9.18 -6.22 -6.04
C LYS A 41 -8.26 -6.71 -7.15
N GLY A 42 -7.90 -7.99 -7.11
CA GLY A 42 -7.05 -8.58 -8.12
C GLY A 42 -7.09 -10.10 -8.09
N ILE A 43 -6.57 -10.71 -9.14
CA ILE A 43 -6.38 -12.15 -9.25
C ILE A 43 -5.03 -12.50 -8.63
N PHE A 44 -5.02 -13.53 -7.77
CA PHE A 44 -3.84 -14.11 -7.15
C PHE A 44 -3.64 -15.50 -7.74
N ILE A 45 -2.43 -15.77 -8.23
CA ILE A 45 -2.09 -16.99 -8.97
C ILE A 45 -0.85 -17.60 -8.34
N ASN A 46 -0.88 -18.91 -8.09
CA ASN A 46 0.32 -19.66 -7.76
C ASN A 46 1.22 -19.75 -8.99
N SER A 47 2.49 -19.34 -8.88
CA SER A 47 3.46 -19.38 -9.98
C SER A 47 3.61 -20.76 -10.61
N GLU A 48 3.37 -21.84 -9.86
CA GLU A 48 3.41 -23.23 -10.37
C GLU A 48 2.33 -23.52 -11.43
N HIS A 49 1.32 -22.66 -11.57
CA HIS A 49 0.27 -22.80 -12.57
C HIS A 49 0.56 -22.02 -13.86
N LEU A 50 1.60 -21.18 -13.86
CA LEU A 50 2.01 -20.39 -15.01
C LEU A 50 3.26 -20.98 -15.67
N PRO A 51 3.55 -20.63 -16.94
CA PRO A 51 4.80 -20.98 -17.57
C PRO A 51 5.96 -20.33 -16.80
N SER A 52 7.08 -21.05 -16.68
CA SER A 52 8.28 -20.51 -16.03
C SER A 52 8.87 -19.31 -16.78
N ASP A 53 8.71 -19.27 -18.10
CA ASP A 53 9.06 -18.10 -18.92
C ASP A 53 7.98 -17.01 -18.78
N LYS A 54 8.37 -15.90 -18.12
CA LYS A 54 7.51 -14.73 -17.93
C LYS A 54 7.11 -14.07 -19.25
N SER A 55 7.85 -14.28 -20.35
CA SER A 55 7.48 -13.75 -21.67
C SER A 55 6.13 -14.32 -22.16
N ALA A 56 5.77 -15.53 -21.72
CA ALA A 56 4.53 -16.20 -22.07
C ALA A 56 3.31 -15.76 -21.22
N TRP A 57 3.51 -14.90 -20.20
CA TRP A 57 2.45 -14.47 -19.30
C TRP A 57 1.49 -13.46 -19.93
N LYS A 58 1.97 -12.62 -20.85
CA LYS A 58 1.20 -11.52 -21.44
C LYS A 58 -0.17 -11.96 -22.00
N PRO A 59 -0.27 -12.95 -22.92
CA PRO A 59 -1.57 -13.38 -23.44
C PRO A 59 -2.48 -13.95 -22.36
N ILE A 60 -1.93 -14.65 -21.36
CA ILE A 60 -2.68 -15.21 -20.22
C ILE A 60 -3.33 -14.09 -19.41
N PHE A 61 -2.55 -13.08 -19.06
CA PHE A 61 -3.01 -11.99 -18.21
C PHE A 61 -4.00 -11.07 -18.92
N LEU A 62 -3.80 -10.83 -20.21
CA LEU A 62 -4.75 -10.10 -21.04
C LEU A 62 -6.10 -10.85 -21.12
N GLY A 63 -6.07 -12.16 -21.36
CA GLY A 63 -7.27 -13.00 -21.36
C GLY A 63 -8.00 -13.02 -20.01
N LEU A 64 -7.29 -13.26 -18.91
CA LEU A 64 -7.85 -13.26 -17.55
C LEU A 64 -8.56 -11.95 -17.22
N MET A 65 -8.00 -10.81 -17.66
CA MET A 65 -8.54 -9.49 -17.34
C MET A 65 -9.56 -8.97 -18.35
N GLY A 66 -9.70 -9.60 -19.52
CA GLY A 66 -10.57 -9.10 -20.59
C GLY A 66 -10.00 -7.85 -21.27
N SER A 67 -8.68 -7.81 -21.44
CA SER A 67 -7.93 -6.72 -22.08
C SER A 67 -7.27 -7.21 -23.39
N PRO A 68 -6.98 -6.32 -24.36
CA PRO A 68 -7.38 -4.91 -24.39
C PRO A 68 -8.88 -4.73 -24.64
N ASP A 69 -9.49 -3.71 -24.02
CA ASP A 69 -10.85 -3.24 -24.29
C ASP A 69 -10.79 -1.75 -24.71
N PRO A 70 -10.35 -1.45 -25.96
CA PRO A 70 -10.05 -0.08 -26.39
C PRO A 70 -11.30 0.80 -26.51
N ILE A 71 -12.43 0.20 -26.89
CA ILE A 71 -13.66 0.93 -27.20
C ILE A 71 -14.41 1.27 -25.91
N TYR A 72 -14.65 0.27 -25.06
CA TYR A 72 -15.54 0.44 -23.92
C TYR A 72 -14.76 0.66 -22.62
N GLY A 73 -13.57 0.07 -22.49
CA GLY A 73 -12.76 0.14 -21.26
C GLY A 73 -13.46 -0.43 -20.04
N ARG A 74 -14.34 -1.42 -20.21
CA ARG A 74 -15.17 -2.04 -19.18
C ARG A 74 -14.65 -3.40 -18.72
N GLN A 75 -13.86 -4.09 -19.56
CA GLN A 75 -13.30 -5.42 -19.28
C GLN A 75 -14.37 -6.51 -19.05
N LEU A 76 -15.53 -6.42 -19.71
CA LEU A 76 -16.64 -7.35 -19.49
C LEU A 76 -16.38 -8.79 -19.92
N ASN A 77 -15.38 -9.03 -20.78
CA ASN A 77 -15.01 -10.36 -21.24
C ASN A 77 -13.83 -10.95 -20.43
N GLY A 78 -13.75 -10.60 -19.15
CA GLY A 78 -12.76 -11.10 -18.20
C GLY A 78 -13.09 -10.68 -16.78
N MET A 79 -12.12 -10.82 -15.87
CA MET A 79 -12.29 -10.51 -14.45
C MET A 79 -11.95 -9.06 -14.10
N GLY A 80 -11.48 -8.27 -15.06
CA GLY A 80 -11.17 -6.86 -14.89
C GLY A 80 -12.42 -6.02 -14.60
N GLY A 81 -12.22 -4.88 -13.92
CA GLY A 81 -13.30 -3.98 -13.53
C GLY A 81 -13.38 -2.67 -14.30
N GLY A 82 -12.62 -2.51 -15.39
CA GLY A 82 -12.60 -1.28 -16.21
C GLY A 82 -11.96 -0.06 -15.53
N VAL A 83 -11.33 -0.24 -14.37
CA VAL A 83 -10.59 0.79 -13.64
C VAL A 83 -9.29 0.20 -13.07
N SER A 84 -8.23 1.01 -12.97
CA SER A 84 -6.88 0.52 -12.65
C SER A 84 -6.82 -0.26 -11.34
N SER A 85 -7.58 0.15 -10.31
CA SER A 85 -7.66 -0.50 -9.01
C SER A 85 -8.28 -1.90 -9.03
N LEU A 86 -8.91 -2.28 -10.15
CA LEU A 86 -9.59 -3.56 -10.39
C LEU A 86 -8.99 -4.34 -11.58
N SER A 87 -7.89 -3.85 -12.18
CA SER A 87 -7.19 -4.49 -13.32
C SER A 87 -5.78 -4.95 -12.90
N LYS A 88 -5.71 -5.91 -11.99
CA LYS A 88 -4.49 -6.27 -11.25
C LYS A 88 -4.32 -7.77 -11.06
N ILE A 89 -3.08 -8.24 -11.19
CA ILE A 89 -2.69 -9.62 -10.94
C ILE A 89 -1.51 -9.66 -9.97
N CYS A 90 -1.51 -10.65 -9.07
CA CYS A 90 -0.40 -11.02 -8.22
C CYS A 90 -0.02 -12.48 -8.49
N VAL A 91 1.22 -12.72 -8.90
CA VAL A 91 1.79 -14.06 -9.03
C VAL A 91 2.63 -14.32 -7.80
N VAL A 92 2.32 -15.38 -7.04
CA VAL A 92 2.99 -15.71 -5.77
C VAL A 92 3.56 -17.12 -5.85
N GLY A 93 4.76 -17.32 -5.32
CA GLY A 93 5.42 -18.61 -5.33
C GLY A 93 6.42 -18.75 -4.18
N ARG A 94 6.98 -19.95 -4.03
CA ARG A 94 8.16 -20.15 -3.18
C ARG A 94 9.35 -19.38 -3.77
N PRO A 95 10.29 -18.91 -2.94
CA PRO A 95 11.46 -18.17 -3.44
C PRO A 95 12.24 -18.99 -4.47
N SER A 96 12.50 -18.38 -5.62
CA SER A 96 13.26 -18.95 -6.73
C SER A 96 14.77 -18.85 -6.49
N ALA A 97 15.56 -19.59 -7.27
CA ALA A 97 17.02 -19.47 -7.26
C ALA A 97 17.48 -18.03 -7.55
N GLU A 98 16.85 -17.36 -8.51
CA GLU A 98 17.13 -15.95 -8.85
C GLU A 98 16.84 -15.01 -7.67
N THR A 99 15.78 -15.26 -6.92
CA THR A 99 15.48 -14.50 -5.71
C THR A 99 16.52 -14.73 -4.63
N PHE A 100 16.98 -15.96 -4.42
CA PHE A 100 18.06 -16.22 -3.46
C PHE A 100 19.36 -15.50 -3.81
N ASP A 101 19.73 -15.42 -5.09
CA ASP A 101 20.91 -14.67 -5.54
C ASP A 101 20.77 -13.16 -5.27
N LYS A 102 19.55 -12.61 -5.43
CA LYS A 102 19.25 -11.21 -5.11
C LYS A 102 19.30 -10.95 -3.61
N LEU A 103 18.77 -11.86 -2.79
CA LEU A 103 18.78 -11.76 -1.34
C LEU A 103 20.22 -11.76 -0.78
N ASP A 104 21.10 -12.60 -1.33
CA ASP A 104 22.53 -12.61 -0.96
C ASP A 104 23.19 -11.26 -1.22
N LYS A 105 22.93 -10.64 -2.38
CA LYS A 105 23.43 -9.28 -2.70
C LYS A 105 22.88 -8.19 -1.79
N LEU A 106 21.67 -8.38 -1.26
CA LEU A 106 21.02 -7.46 -0.33
C LEU A 106 21.40 -7.73 1.13
N GLY A 107 22.18 -8.77 1.42
CA GLY A 107 22.52 -9.18 2.78
C GLY A 107 21.32 -9.66 3.59
N VAL A 108 20.25 -10.12 2.93
CA VAL A 108 19.04 -10.60 3.59
C VAL A 108 19.12 -12.13 3.74
N PRO A 109 19.05 -12.68 4.97
CA PRO A 109 19.12 -14.13 5.16
C PRO A 109 17.96 -14.87 4.47
N LYS A 110 18.28 -15.88 3.65
CA LYS A 110 17.29 -16.68 2.90
C LYS A 110 16.22 -17.29 3.80
N ALA A 111 16.59 -17.73 5.00
CA ALA A 111 15.70 -18.30 6.00
C ALA A 111 14.64 -17.32 6.55
N GLN A 112 14.75 -16.02 6.24
CA GLN A 112 13.78 -15.00 6.65
C GLN A 112 12.72 -14.71 5.58
N ILE A 113 12.80 -15.32 4.39
CA ILE A 113 11.85 -15.09 3.30
C ILE A 113 11.00 -16.34 3.10
N ASP A 114 9.69 -16.18 3.28
CA ASP A 114 8.71 -17.26 3.20
C ASP A 114 8.23 -17.50 1.76
N VAL A 115 8.01 -16.42 1.01
CA VAL A 115 7.52 -16.44 -0.38
C VAL A 115 8.09 -15.29 -1.22
N GLU A 116 7.97 -15.40 -2.53
CA GLU A 116 8.18 -14.29 -3.46
C GLU A 116 6.88 -13.95 -4.19
N TYR A 117 6.77 -12.72 -4.71
CA TYR A 117 5.68 -12.36 -5.60
C TYR A 117 6.06 -11.35 -6.67
N THR A 118 5.31 -11.37 -7.76
CA THR A 118 5.30 -10.39 -8.84
C THR A 118 3.93 -9.73 -8.90
N PHE A 119 3.88 -8.41 -8.78
CA PHE A 119 2.71 -7.60 -9.11
C PHE A 119 2.69 -7.30 -10.61
N VAL A 120 1.49 -7.31 -11.20
CA VAL A 120 1.27 -6.95 -12.60
C VAL A 120 0.07 -6.02 -12.68
N GLN A 121 0.29 -4.81 -13.20
CA GLN A 121 -0.78 -3.91 -13.61
C GLN A 121 -1.12 -4.21 -15.07
N VAL A 122 -2.39 -4.52 -15.35
CA VAL A 122 -2.85 -4.82 -16.71
C VAL A 122 -3.54 -3.60 -17.29
N GLY A 123 -3.11 -3.18 -18.48
CA GLY A 123 -3.73 -2.12 -19.26
C GLY A 123 -5.19 -2.44 -19.55
N ILE A 124 -6.06 -1.42 -19.52
CA ILE A 124 -7.50 -1.61 -19.75
C ILE A 124 -7.82 -1.48 -21.24
N LYS A 125 -7.35 -0.40 -21.87
CA LYS A 125 -7.66 -0.07 -23.27
C LYS A 125 -6.60 -0.57 -24.26
N ASP A 126 -5.43 -0.89 -23.76
CA ASP A 126 -4.28 -1.36 -24.52
C ASP A 126 -3.81 -2.72 -23.99
N ASP A 127 -2.83 -3.29 -24.67
CA ASP A 127 -2.27 -4.60 -24.35
C ASP A 127 -1.07 -4.48 -23.38
N SER A 128 -0.89 -3.33 -22.73
CA SER A 128 0.26 -3.13 -21.85
C SER A 128 0.15 -3.98 -20.58
N ILE A 129 1.29 -4.53 -20.16
CA ILE A 129 1.46 -5.11 -18.83
C ILE A 129 2.65 -4.43 -18.17
N ASP A 130 2.43 -3.88 -16.98
CA ASP A 130 3.46 -3.20 -16.20
C ASP A 130 3.86 -4.05 -14.98
N ILE A 131 5.13 -4.42 -14.95
CA ILE A 131 5.78 -5.20 -13.89
C ILE A 131 6.92 -4.41 -13.20
N SER A 132 7.00 -3.10 -13.43
CA SER A 132 8.05 -2.25 -12.86
C SER A 132 7.77 -1.86 -11.40
N GLY A 133 6.49 -1.82 -11.02
CA GLY A 133 6.03 -1.33 -9.73
C GLY A 133 5.56 -2.42 -8.77
N ASN A 134 5.23 -1.99 -7.55
CA ASN A 134 4.49 -2.79 -6.58
C ASN A 134 3.10 -2.16 -6.32
N CYS A 135 2.13 -2.97 -5.88
CA CYS A 135 0.84 -2.50 -5.39
C CYS A 135 0.70 -2.74 -3.89
N GLY A 136 1.00 -1.72 -3.07
CA GLY A 136 0.90 -1.80 -1.60
C GLY A 136 -0.48 -2.20 -1.05
N ASN A 137 -1.55 -2.06 -1.84
CA ASN A 137 -2.87 -2.58 -1.48
C ASN A 137 -2.96 -4.11 -1.59
N LEU A 138 -2.52 -4.69 -2.71
CA LEU A 138 -2.58 -6.15 -2.90
C LEU A 138 -1.47 -6.88 -2.14
N SER A 139 -0.35 -6.21 -1.86
CA SER A 139 0.71 -6.74 -0.98
C SER A 139 0.17 -7.20 0.38
N SER A 140 -0.91 -6.58 0.90
CA SER A 140 -1.52 -6.99 2.17
C SER A 140 -2.13 -8.39 2.16
N MET A 141 -2.37 -8.97 0.99
CA MET A 141 -2.97 -10.30 0.86
C MET A 141 -1.99 -11.39 0.47
N ILE A 142 -0.72 -11.05 0.20
CA ILE A 142 0.27 -12.03 -0.28
C ILE A 142 0.53 -13.10 0.77
N GLY A 143 0.76 -12.72 2.03
CA GLY A 143 1.01 -13.69 3.09
C GLY A 143 -0.20 -14.58 3.40
N ALA A 144 -1.41 -14.00 3.39
CA ALA A 144 -2.64 -14.77 3.58
C ALA A 144 -2.86 -15.77 2.44
N PHE A 145 -2.66 -15.34 1.19
CA PHE A 145 -2.73 -16.22 0.02
C PHE A 145 -1.67 -17.32 0.06
N ALA A 146 -0.42 -16.98 0.39
CA ALA A 146 0.67 -17.94 0.51
C ALA A 146 0.41 -19.02 1.58
N LEU A 147 -0.19 -18.63 2.71
CA LEU A 147 -0.59 -19.57 3.75
C LEU A 147 -1.75 -20.46 3.27
N ASP A 148 -2.77 -19.89 2.64
CA ASP A 148 -3.93 -20.63 2.12
C ASP A 148 -3.53 -21.67 1.05
N GLU A 149 -2.54 -21.34 0.22
CA GLU A 149 -2.02 -22.21 -0.86
C GLU A 149 -0.90 -23.16 -0.37
N GLY A 150 -0.56 -23.17 0.93
CA GLY A 150 0.47 -24.04 1.49
C GLY A 150 1.90 -23.77 0.97
N MET A 151 2.16 -22.53 0.54
CA MET A 151 3.49 -22.10 0.07
C MET A 151 4.45 -21.87 1.23
N CYS A 152 3.93 -21.40 2.37
CA CYS A 152 4.65 -21.19 3.62
C CYS A 152 3.90 -21.81 4.80
N THR A 153 4.60 -22.01 5.92
CA THR A 153 4.03 -22.52 7.17
C THR A 153 4.09 -21.46 8.27
N VAL A 154 3.20 -21.58 9.25
CA VAL A 154 3.27 -20.76 10.46
C VAL A 154 4.45 -21.21 11.30
N ARG A 155 5.34 -20.27 11.65
CA ARG A 155 6.39 -20.50 12.64
C ARG A 155 5.79 -20.40 14.03
N HIS A 156 5.54 -21.55 14.67
CA HIS A 156 4.87 -21.61 15.98
C HIS A 156 5.58 -20.79 17.07
N GLU A 157 6.90 -20.76 17.05
CA GLU A 157 7.75 -19.97 17.96
C GLU A 157 7.66 -18.44 17.75
N ALA A 158 7.14 -18.00 16.60
CA ALA A 158 6.99 -16.59 16.25
C ALA A 158 5.51 -16.13 16.30
N LEU A 159 4.64 -16.94 16.90
CA LEU A 159 3.23 -16.58 17.09
C LEU A 159 3.08 -15.60 18.24
N GLU A 160 2.46 -14.46 17.95
CA GLU A 160 2.01 -13.54 18.97
C GLU A 160 0.54 -13.85 19.28
N SER A 161 0.17 -13.84 20.55
CA SER A 161 -1.18 -14.14 21.01
C SER A 161 -1.72 -12.98 21.82
N THR A 162 -2.92 -12.51 21.46
CA THR A 162 -3.65 -11.50 22.25
C THR A 162 -4.95 -12.12 22.70
N THR A 163 -5.22 -12.07 24.00
CA THR A 163 -6.51 -12.50 24.56
C THR A 163 -7.38 -11.27 24.77
N SER A 164 -8.56 -11.24 24.15
CA SER A 164 -9.54 -10.18 24.33
C SER A 164 -10.22 -10.27 25.70
N ALA A 165 -10.91 -9.20 26.10
CA ALA A 165 -11.56 -9.10 27.41
C ALA A 165 -12.67 -10.15 27.64
N ASP A 166 -13.22 -10.72 26.57
CA ASP A 166 -14.18 -11.82 26.57
C ASP A 166 -13.52 -13.22 26.59
N GLY A 167 -12.19 -13.30 26.65
CA GLY A 167 -11.42 -14.53 26.76
C GLY A 167 -11.06 -15.20 25.42
N GLU A 168 -11.41 -14.62 24.28
CA GLU A 168 -11.02 -15.15 22.97
C GLU A 168 -9.52 -14.90 22.73
N THR A 169 -8.76 -15.95 22.43
CA THR A 169 -7.33 -15.83 22.11
C THR A 169 -7.13 -15.79 20.61
N ILE A 170 -6.63 -14.67 20.10
CA ILE A 170 -6.29 -14.47 18.70
C ILE A 170 -4.79 -14.66 18.53
N HIS A 171 -4.40 -15.63 17.70
CA HIS A 171 -3.02 -15.79 17.28
C HIS A 171 -2.76 -14.96 16.02
N THR A 172 -1.57 -14.37 15.91
CA THR A 172 -1.12 -13.69 14.68
C THR A 172 0.18 -14.31 14.20
N THR A 173 0.39 -14.29 12.89
CA THR A 173 1.64 -14.75 12.26
C THR A 173 2.16 -13.69 11.30
N THR A 174 3.47 -13.70 11.06
CA THR A 174 4.13 -12.82 10.09
C THR A 174 4.69 -13.63 8.93
N VAL A 175 4.25 -13.31 7.71
CA VAL A 175 4.79 -13.85 6.46
C VAL A 175 5.64 -12.79 5.78
N SER A 176 6.92 -13.08 5.58
CA SER A 176 7.90 -12.22 4.94
C SER A 176 8.04 -12.57 3.47
N THR A 177 7.84 -11.58 2.63
CA THR A 177 7.68 -11.76 1.18
C THR A 177 8.72 -10.93 0.43
N PHE A 178 9.42 -11.55 -0.52
CA PHE A 178 10.26 -10.83 -1.47
C PHE A 178 9.43 -10.33 -2.67
N ASN A 179 9.33 -9.02 -2.86
CA ASN A 179 8.71 -8.46 -4.07
C ASN A 179 9.73 -8.42 -5.22
N THR A 180 9.48 -9.23 -6.25
CA THR A 180 10.40 -9.36 -7.39
C THR A 180 10.44 -8.12 -8.29
N ASN A 181 9.39 -7.28 -8.29
CA ASN A 181 9.35 -6.04 -9.06
C ASN A 181 10.36 -5.01 -8.52
N THR A 182 10.32 -4.78 -7.21
CA THR A 182 11.09 -3.72 -6.52
C THR A 182 12.32 -4.22 -5.80
N GLN A 183 12.49 -5.54 -5.70
CA GLN A 183 13.56 -6.19 -4.93
C GLN A 183 13.57 -5.78 -3.45
N LYS A 184 12.37 -5.60 -2.89
CA LYS A 184 12.17 -5.23 -1.48
C LYS A 184 11.47 -6.34 -0.72
N VAL A 185 11.81 -6.46 0.56
CA VAL A 185 11.14 -7.37 1.49
C VAL A 185 9.97 -6.65 2.13
N ILE A 186 8.80 -7.30 2.08
CA ILE A 186 7.56 -6.82 2.64
C ILE A 186 6.99 -7.93 3.51
N SER A 187 6.72 -7.64 4.78
CA SER A 187 6.14 -8.61 5.70
C SER A 187 4.68 -8.26 6.00
N THR A 188 3.82 -9.27 6.05
CA THR A 188 2.41 -9.12 6.45
C THR A 188 2.16 -9.87 7.74
N THR A 189 1.68 -9.19 8.76
CA THR A 189 1.23 -9.78 10.02
C THR A 189 -0.29 -9.78 10.07
N PHE A 190 -0.90 -10.94 10.29
CA PHE A 190 -2.37 -11.09 10.31
C PHE A 190 -2.83 -12.20 11.26
N PRO A 191 -4.09 -12.14 11.74
CA PRO A 191 -4.69 -13.19 12.55
C PRO A 191 -4.74 -14.53 11.83
N VAL A 192 -4.47 -15.60 12.57
CA VAL A 192 -4.52 -16.98 12.09
C VAL A 192 -5.29 -17.86 13.07
N HIS A 193 -6.06 -18.79 12.52
CA HIS A 193 -6.63 -19.88 13.27
C HIS A 193 -5.64 -21.04 13.24
N ILE A 194 -5.23 -21.51 14.41
CA ILE A 194 -4.35 -22.66 14.57
C ILE A 194 -5.20 -23.82 15.05
N PRO A 195 -5.31 -24.91 14.27
CA PRO A 195 -6.06 -26.07 14.72
C PRO A 195 -5.48 -26.64 16.02
N SER A 196 -6.34 -26.94 16.99
CA SER A 196 -5.89 -27.63 18.20
C SER A 196 -5.40 -29.04 17.88
N SER A 197 -4.21 -29.39 18.34
CA SER A 197 -3.66 -30.75 18.26
C SER A 197 -4.40 -31.77 19.14
N SER A 198 -5.37 -31.34 19.95
CA SER A 198 -6.09 -32.18 20.92
C SER A 198 -7.40 -32.82 20.41
N ALA A 199 -7.82 -32.56 19.18
CA ALA A 199 -9.04 -33.15 18.64
C ALA A 199 -8.81 -34.63 18.25
N SER A 200 -9.10 -35.54 19.18
CA SER A 200 -9.13 -36.99 18.92
C SER A 200 -10.30 -37.35 17.99
N GLY A 201 -10.06 -37.34 16.68
CA GLY A 201 -11.00 -37.81 15.67
C GLY A 201 -10.45 -37.62 14.24
N PRO A 202 -11.02 -38.31 13.22
CA PRO A 202 -10.66 -38.09 11.83
C PRO A 202 -11.12 -36.69 11.38
N GLN A 203 -10.21 -35.71 11.49
CA GLN A 203 -10.40 -34.36 10.98
C GLN A 203 -10.07 -34.32 9.47
N PRO A 204 -10.89 -33.63 8.65
CA PRO A 204 -10.55 -33.27 7.26
C PRO A 204 -9.13 -32.70 7.15
N VAL A 205 -8.46 -32.93 6.02
CA VAL A 205 -7.08 -32.44 5.79
C VAL A 205 -6.99 -30.89 5.84
N SER A 206 -8.09 -30.21 5.52
CA SER A 206 -8.24 -28.74 5.67
C SER A 206 -8.15 -28.25 7.11
N ASP A 207 -8.48 -29.10 8.08
CA ASP A 207 -8.54 -28.74 9.50
C ASP A 207 -7.20 -28.98 10.22
N LYS A 208 -6.14 -29.29 9.47
CA LYS A 208 -4.78 -29.50 10.01
C LYS A 208 -3.80 -28.38 9.71
N GLN A 209 -4.15 -27.45 8.82
CA GLN A 209 -3.27 -26.35 8.45
C GLN A 209 -3.77 -25.03 9.07
N PRO A 210 -2.86 -24.18 9.56
CA PRO A 210 -3.22 -22.83 9.96
C PRO A 210 -3.85 -22.06 8.80
N THR A 211 -4.89 -21.27 9.07
CA THR A 211 -5.58 -20.48 8.04
C THR A 211 -5.69 -19.02 8.47
N ALA A 212 -5.57 -18.08 7.52
CA ALA A 212 -5.68 -16.67 7.85
C ALA A 212 -7.14 -16.30 8.18
N VAL A 213 -7.35 -15.63 9.32
CA VAL A 213 -8.66 -15.14 9.76
C VAL A 213 -8.79 -13.69 9.35
N LEU A 214 -9.64 -13.41 8.36
CA LEU A 214 -9.76 -12.09 7.72
C LEU A 214 -11.05 -11.33 8.09
N GLY A 215 -11.92 -11.94 8.89
CA GLY A 215 -13.27 -11.43 9.20
C GLY A 215 -13.46 -10.85 10.60
N LEU A 216 -12.41 -10.75 11.43
CA LEU A 216 -12.55 -10.22 12.79
C LEU A 216 -12.91 -8.72 12.72
N PRO A 217 -13.80 -8.19 13.56
CA PRO A 217 -14.21 -6.78 13.49
C PRO A 217 -13.18 -5.82 14.13
N GLN A 218 -11.89 -5.94 13.75
CA GLN A 218 -10.77 -5.23 14.38
C GLN A 218 -10.60 -3.79 13.87
N THR A 219 -10.52 -3.59 12.55
CA THR A 219 -10.21 -2.28 11.97
C THR A 219 -11.02 -1.95 10.72
N SER A 220 -11.22 -0.67 10.46
CA SER A 220 -11.84 -0.13 9.25
C SER A 220 -10.80 0.66 8.46
N ILE A 221 -10.90 0.65 7.12
CA ILE A 221 -10.06 1.47 6.25
C ILE A 221 -10.93 2.34 5.35
N ALA A 222 -10.46 3.56 5.06
CA ALA A 222 -11.12 4.44 4.12
C ALA A 222 -11.40 3.75 2.77
N GLY A 223 -12.61 3.92 2.23
CA GLY A 223 -13.03 3.35 0.95
C GLY A 223 -13.51 1.89 1.00
N VAL A 224 -13.57 1.24 2.17
CA VAL A 224 -14.13 -0.11 2.32
C VAL A 224 -15.17 -0.13 3.44
N PRO A 225 -16.43 -0.54 3.17
CA PRO A 225 -17.46 -0.62 4.20
C PRO A 225 -17.17 -1.67 5.27
N GLY A 226 -17.45 -1.32 6.53
CA GLY A 226 -17.37 -2.24 7.66
C GLY A 226 -15.97 -2.42 8.27
N LYS A 227 -15.88 -3.30 9.26
CA LYS A 227 -14.63 -3.71 9.89
C LYS A 227 -14.21 -5.10 9.39
N ALA A 228 -12.91 -5.36 9.42
CA ALA A 228 -12.31 -6.65 9.09
C ALA A 228 -11.00 -6.83 9.86
N SER A 229 -10.39 -8.03 9.76
CA SER A 229 -9.17 -8.32 10.51
C SER A 229 -8.08 -7.33 10.11
N GLN A 230 -7.33 -6.88 11.10
CA GLN A 230 -6.17 -6.05 10.90
C GLN A 230 -5.06 -6.87 10.24
N ILE A 231 -4.53 -6.34 9.14
CA ILE A 231 -3.33 -6.83 8.49
C ILE A 231 -2.29 -5.71 8.57
N LEU A 232 -1.21 -5.95 9.31
CA LEU A 232 -0.09 -5.04 9.37
C LEU A 232 0.86 -5.32 8.21
N LEU A 233 1.08 -4.35 7.34
CA LEU A 233 1.98 -4.45 6.20
C LEU A 233 3.26 -3.65 6.49
N ASN A 234 4.39 -4.35 6.59
CA ASN A 234 5.69 -3.80 6.95
C ASN A 234 6.63 -3.77 5.73
N PHE A 235 7.14 -2.60 5.40
CA PHE A 235 8.18 -2.39 4.39
C PHE A 235 9.52 -2.32 5.11
N VAL A 236 10.39 -3.31 4.87
CA VAL A 236 11.67 -3.44 5.59
C VAL A 236 12.73 -2.49 4.99
N ASN A 237 13.47 -1.81 5.87
CA ASN A 237 14.51 -0.83 5.57
C ASN A 237 14.06 0.20 4.50
N PRO A 238 13.03 1.00 4.79
CA PRO A 238 12.41 1.88 3.80
C PRO A 238 13.25 3.13 3.46
N GLY A 239 14.24 3.49 4.30
CA GLY A 239 15.00 4.73 4.17
C GLY A 239 15.94 4.77 2.96
N GLY A 240 16.13 5.96 2.39
CA GLY A 240 17.04 6.20 1.27
C GLY A 240 16.64 5.50 -0.02
N ALA A 241 15.34 5.34 -0.28
CA ALA A 241 14.84 4.56 -1.41
C ALA A 241 15.34 5.07 -2.78
N ARG A 242 15.64 6.37 -2.91
CA ARG A 242 16.16 7.00 -4.14
C ARG A 242 17.47 7.75 -3.94
N THR A 243 17.64 8.36 -2.77
CA THR A 243 18.76 9.25 -2.44
C THR A 243 19.87 8.55 -1.66
N GLY A 244 19.62 7.33 -1.18
CA GLY A 244 20.53 6.57 -0.32
C GLY A 244 20.57 7.05 1.14
N LYS A 245 19.84 8.12 1.50
CA LYS A 245 19.77 8.66 2.87
C LYS A 245 18.32 8.90 3.29
N LEU A 246 18.01 8.70 4.56
CA LEU A 246 16.67 9.00 5.09
C LEU A 246 16.34 10.49 5.05
N LEU A 247 17.33 11.33 5.41
CA LEU A 247 17.30 12.79 5.28
C LEU A 247 18.37 13.19 4.26
N PRO A 248 18.03 13.44 2.99
CA PRO A 248 19.01 13.69 1.94
C PRO A 248 19.93 14.88 2.20
N THR A 249 19.39 15.95 2.80
CA THR A 249 20.13 17.16 3.21
C THR A 249 20.85 17.00 4.54
N GLY A 250 20.53 15.96 5.32
CA GLY A 250 20.99 15.78 6.70
C GLY A 250 20.19 16.57 7.74
N ASN A 251 19.28 17.45 7.33
CA ASN A 251 18.47 18.27 8.22
C ASN A 251 17.07 17.68 8.39
N ALA A 252 16.49 17.82 9.59
CA ALA A 252 15.07 17.47 9.80
C ALA A 252 14.14 18.46 9.09
N VAL A 253 14.59 19.70 8.93
CA VAL A 253 13.91 20.79 8.23
C VAL A 253 14.94 21.65 7.50
N ASP A 254 14.58 22.01 6.27
CA ASP A 254 15.31 22.94 5.40
C ASP A 254 14.44 24.15 5.08
N THR A 255 15.06 25.22 4.61
CA THR A 255 14.35 26.40 4.07
C THR A 255 14.69 26.52 2.59
N LEU A 256 13.67 26.46 1.73
CA LEU A 256 13.81 26.62 0.29
C LEU A 256 13.42 28.04 -0.12
N SER A 257 14.21 28.61 -1.03
CA SER A 257 13.82 29.81 -1.77
C SER A 257 13.11 29.39 -3.05
N ILE A 258 11.88 29.84 -3.24
CA ILE A 258 11.08 29.59 -4.45
C ILE A 258 10.89 30.89 -5.22
N CYS A 259 10.94 30.82 -6.54
CA CYS A 259 10.80 31.98 -7.42
C CYS A 259 10.02 31.56 -8.66
N LEU A 260 8.93 32.28 -8.97
CA LEU A 260 8.18 32.08 -10.21
C LEU A 260 8.50 33.21 -11.21
N PRO A 261 8.71 32.90 -12.50
CA PRO A 261 9.12 33.89 -13.50
C PRO A 261 7.96 34.84 -13.84
N SER A 262 7.99 36.06 -13.29
CA SER A 262 6.96 37.09 -13.51
C SER A 262 7.38 38.07 -14.60
N SER A 263 6.43 38.81 -15.17
CA SER A 263 6.69 39.87 -16.16
C SER A 263 7.34 41.13 -15.54
N GLY A 264 7.59 41.14 -14.23
CA GLY A 264 8.26 42.21 -13.48
C GLY A 264 9.42 41.68 -12.62
N ASP A 265 9.70 42.33 -11.48
CA ASP A 265 10.75 41.88 -10.57
C ASP A 265 10.48 40.45 -10.06
N PRO A 266 11.52 39.60 -9.93
CA PRO A 266 11.36 38.24 -9.45
C PRO A 266 10.86 38.25 -8.01
N THR A 267 9.68 37.69 -7.79
CA THR A 267 9.11 37.51 -6.46
C THR A 267 9.69 36.24 -5.85
N ILE A 268 10.37 36.37 -4.71
CA ILE A 268 10.97 35.25 -3.99
C ILE A 268 10.15 35.00 -2.74
N ALA A 269 9.76 33.76 -2.51
CA ALA A 269 9.20 33.32 -1.24
C ALA A 269 10.12 32.30 -0.56
N SER A 270 10.07 32.28 0.77
CA SER A 270 10.84 31.36 1.60
C SER A 270 9.89 30.35 2.25
N VAL A 271 10.17 29.07 2.09
CA VAL A 271 9.29 27.97 2.51
C VAL A 271 10.07 26.97 3.37
N GLU A 272 9.56 26.71 4.57
CA GLU A 272 10.08 25.66 5.44
C GLU A 272 9.57 24.29 4.95
N VAL A 273 10.48 23.32 4.79
CA VAL A 273 10.16 21.97 4.32
C VAL A 273 10.90 20.90 5.13
N SER A 274 10.32 19.69 5.21
CA SER A 274 11.05 18.48 5.57
C SER A 274 11.26 17.63 4.31
N LEU A 275 12.51 17.36 3.98
CA LEU A 275 12.90 16.53 2.83
C LEU A 275 13.23 15.12 3.32
N VAL A 276 12.31 14.17 3.12
CA VAL A 276 12.44 12.80 3.65
C VAL A 276 12.36 11.80 2.53
N ASP A 277 13.28 10.83 2.53
CA ASP A 277 13.27 9.70 1.61
C ASP A 277 13.09 8.39 2.37
N ALA A 278 11.83 7.99 2.51
CA ALA A 278 11.45 6.67 3.00
C ALA A 278 10.33 6.08 2.12
N THR A 279 10.58 4.93 1.50
CA THR A 279 9.77 4.30 0.43
C THR A 279 9.69 5.11 -0.86
N ASN A 280 9.50 6.44 -0.79
CA ASN A 280 9.53 7.36 -1.91
C ASN A 280 9.90 8.77 -1.38
N PRO A 281 10.88 9.48 -2.00
CA PRO A 281 11.25 10.82 -1.60
C PRO A 281 10.04 11.78 -1.64
N THR A 282 9.84 12.51 -0.55
CA THR A 282 8.71 13.42 -0.36
C THR A 282 9.14 14.74 0.27
N VAL A 283 8.69 15.84 -0.33
CA VAL A 283 8.74 17.20 0.20
C VAL A 283 7.51 17.41 1.06
N PHE A 284 7.70 17.48 2.38
CA PHE A 284 6.64 17.84 3.32
C PHE A 284 6.68 19.33 3.62
N VAL A 285 5.55 20.00 3.49
CA VAL A 285 5.40 21.44 3.71
C VAL A 285 4.13 21.70 4.52
N THR A 286 4.12 22.70 5.40
CA THR A 286 2.88 23.04 6.12
C THR A 286 1.91 23.82 5.25
N ARG A 287 0.60 23.63 5.49
CA ARG A 287 -0.49 24.44 4.91
C ARG A 287 -0.23 25.94 5.06
N ALA A 288 0.15 26.36 6.26
CA ALA A 288 0.46 27.76 6.56
C ALA A 288 1.65 28.30 5.73
N SER A 289 2.70 27.50 5.50
CA SER A 289 3.82 27.91 4.64
C SER A 289 3.41 28.02 3.18
N VAL A 290 2.52 27.14 2.72
CA VAL A 290 1.94 27.23 1.36
C VAL A 290 1.07 28.49 1.23
N ASP A 291 0.22 28.81 2.20
CA ASP A 291 -0.58 30.05 2.16
C ASP A 291 0.29 31.31 2.14
N LYS A 292 1.35 31.32 2.94
CA LYS A 292 2.33 32.40 2.92
C LYS A 292 3.01 32.52 1.55
N ALA A 293 3.44 31.40 0.97
CA ALA A 293 4.05 31.38 -0.36
C ALA A 293 3.10 31.87 -1.46
N ILE A 294 1.84 31.44 -1.45
CA ILE A 294 0.78 31.90 -2.36
C ILE A 294 0.60 33.42 -2.24
N THR A 295 0.58 33.93 -1.01
CA THR A 295 0.44 35.38 -0.74
C THR A 295 1.66 36.14 -1.23
N ASP A 296 2.86 35.69 -0.87
CA ASP A 296 4.13 36.33 -1.24
C ASP A 296 4.28 36.36 -2.78
N LEU A 297 3.94 35.28 -3.47
CA LEU A 297 4.02 35.13 -4.93
C LEU A 297 2.82 35.70 -5.70
N ARG A 298 1.81 36.27 -5.01
CA ARG A 298 0.61 36.87 -5.61
C ARG A 298 -0.15 35.91 -6.53
N SER A 299 -0.39 34.70 -6.03
CA SER A 299 -1.16 33.67 -6.74
C SER A 299 -2.68 33.96 -6.69
N SER A 300 -3.40 33.51 -7.72
CA SER A 300 -4.78 33.90 -8.03
C SER A 300 -5.86 33.29 -7.15
N SER A 301 -5.53 32.38 -6.23
CA SER A 301 -6.50 31.64 -5.42
C SER A 301 -5.92 31.18 -4.10
N SER A 302 -6.78 30.97 -3.10
CA SER A 302 -6.37 30.31 -1.87
C SER A 302 -6.17 28.81 -2.12
N PHE A 303 -5.31 28.15 -1.36
CA PHE A 303 -5.21 26.69 -1.48
C PHE A 303 -6.47 25.96 -0.97
N THR A 304 -7.30 26.62 -0.16
CA THR A 304 -8.63 26.10 0.19
C THR A 304 -9.51 25.98 -1.06
N ASP A 305 -9.49 26.98 -1.93
CA ASP A 305 -10.22 26.95 -3.21
C ASP A 305 -9.61 25.93 -4.18
N TYR A 306 -8.27 25.81 -4.21
CA TYR A 306 -7.56 24.76 -4.97
C TYR A 306 -8.03 23.35 -4.57
N VAL A 307 -8.04 23.04 -3.27
CA VAL A 307 -8.49 21.72 -2.78
C VAL A 307 -9.98 21.48 -3.05
N ALA A 308 -10.80 22.54 -3.00
CA ALA A 308 -12.23 22.45 -3.29
C ALA A 308 -12.55 22.36 -4.80
N GLY A 309 -11.55 22.51 -5.68
CA GLY A 309 -11.75 22.59 -7.13
C GLY A 309 -12.50 23.85 -7.57
N LYS A 310 -12.37 24.93 -6.81
CA LYS A 310 -13.05 26.22 -7.01
C LYS A 310 -12.12 27.32 -7.54
N GLU A 311 -10.94 26.97 -8.06
CA GLU A 311 -10.06 27.96 -8.67
C GLU A 311 -10.79 28.69 -9.81
N THR A 312 -10.84 30.02 -9.69
CA THR A 312 -11.33 30.88 -10.74
C THR A 312 -10.14 31.32 -11.59
N PRO A 313 -10.18 31.14 -12.93
CA PRO A 313 -9.18 31.72 -13.80
C PRO A 313 -9.20 33.25 -13.64
N ASP A 314 -8.17 33.81 -13.03
CA ASP A 314 -7.99 35.26 -12.98
C ASP A 314 -7.23 35.70 -14.23
N LEU A 315 -7.84 36.58 -15.02
CA LEU A 315 -7.24 37.17 -16.23
C LEU A 315 -6.23 38.29 -15.90
N THR A 316 -6.05 38.62 -14.61
CA THR A 316 -5.26 39.76 -14.13
C THR A 316 -4.15 39.40 -13.12
N GLN A 317 -4.00 38.14 -12.70
CA GLN A 317 -2.92 37.67 -11.81
C GLN A 317 -2.10 36.48 -12.35
N THR A 318 -0.90 36.33 -11.79
CA THR A 318 0.33 35.90 -12.45
C THR A 318 0.65 34.39 -12.40
N PHE A 319 0.17 33.61 -11.40
CA PHE A 319 0.44 32.16 -11.26
C PHE A 319 -0.65 31.38 -10.51
N ALA A 320 -0.89 30.13 -10.92
CA ALA A 320 -1.83 29.22 -10.25
C ALA A 320 -1.22 28.60 -8.97
N VAL A 321 -2.06 28.09 -8.07
CA VAL A 321 -1.56 27.40 -6.85
C VAL A 321 -0.72 26.17 -7.22
N SER A 322 -1.08 25.48 -8.30
CA SER A 322 -0.30 24.36 -8.83
C SER A 322 1.14 24.74 -9.19
N ASP A 323 1.36 25.95 -9.69
CA ASP A 323 2.70 26.42 -10.09
C ASP A 323 3.57 26.64 -8.86
N VAL A 324 3.00 27.22 -7.79
CA VAL A 324 3.69 27.40 -6.50
C VAL A 324 4.07 26.04 -5.90
N LEU A 325 3.14 25.08 -5.90
CA LEU A 325 3.39 23.74 -5.36
C LEU A 325 4.43 22.98 -6.18
N GLU A 326 4.40 23.13 -7.50
CA GLU A 326 5.39 22.52 -8.39
C GLU A 326 6.78 23.13 -8.20
N GLU A 327 6.88 24.44 -8.04
CA GLU A 327 8.15 25.11 -7.75
C GLU A 327 8.74 24.64 -6.40
N ILE A 328 7.93 24.54 -5.34
CA ILE A 328 8.38 23.97 -4.06
C ILE A 328 8.88 22.53 -4.25
N ARG A 329 8.18 21.72 -5.04
CA ARG A 329 8.57 20.33 -5.33
C ARG A 329 9.90 20.29 -6.10
N GLN A 330 10.10 21.13 -7.09
CA GLN A 330 11.33 21.19 -7.90
C GLN A 330 12.54 21.65 -7.08
N GLN A 331 12.39 22.68 -6.25
CA GLN A 331 13.45 23.12 -5.34
C GLN A 331 13.76 22.05 -4.29
N GLY A 332 12.75 21.33 -3.80
CA GLY A 332 12.95 20.17 -2.94
C GLY A 332 13.69 19.03 -3.65
N ALA A 333 13.39 18.77 -4.92
CA ALA A 333 14.09 17.78 -5.73
C ALA A 333 15.58 18.11 -5.85
N LEU A 334 15.90 19.37 -6.18
CA LEU A 334 17.27 19.87 -6.28
C LEU A 334 18.01 19.70 -4.95
N ALA A 335 17.41 20.11 -3.84
CA ALA A 335 18.00 19.97 -2.51
C ALA A 335 18.23 18.50 -2.10
N MET A 336 17.40 17.57 -2.60
CA MET A 336 17.57 16.13 -2.39
C MET A 336 18.58 15.47 -3.35
N GLY A 337 19.14 16.23 -4.30
CA GLY A 337 20.01 15.69 -5.36
C GLY A 337 19.26 14.84 -6.40
N LEU A 338 17.96 15.10 -6.58
CA LEU A 338 17.09 14.45 -7.56
C LEU A 338 16.87 15.34 -8.78
N ASP A 339 16.46 14.73 -9.89
CA ASP A 339 16.07 15.44 -11.10
C ASP A 339 14.78 16.25 -10.88
N PRO A 340 14.80 17.60 -10.93
CA PRO A 340 13.60 18.41 -10.74
C PRO A 340 12.57 18.24 -11.87
N SER A 341 12.96 17.81 -13.06
CA SER A 341 12.01 17.59 -14.17
C SER A 341 11.17 16.31 -13.99
N ALA A 342 11.62 15.40 -13.12
CA ALA A 342 10.92 14.15 -12.84
C ALA A 342 9.65 14.38 -12.00
N GLN A 343 8.50 14.50 -12.66
CA GLN A 343 7.19 14.70 -12.01
C GLN A 343 6.77 13.56 -11.05
N ALA A 344 7.37 12.38 -11.22
CA ALA A 344 7.06 11.22 -10.39
C ALA A 344 7.72 11.29 -9.00
N GLN A 345 8.84 12.00 -8.84
CA GLN A 345 9.64 12.04 -7.62
C GLN A 345 10.54 13.29 -7.55
N PRO A 346 10.70 13.93 -6.38
CA PRO A 346 9.99 13.66 -5.14
C PRO A 346 8.50 13.99 -5.29
N LYS A 347 7.67 13.41 -4.43
CA LYS A 347 6.29 13.86 -4.23
C LYS A 347 6.27 15.12 -3.38
N ILE A 348 5.19 15.88 -3.43
CA ILE A 348 4.92 16.97 -2.47
C ILE A 348 3.66 16.65 -1.68
N ALA A 349 3.70 16.88 -0.37
CA ALA A 349 2.58 16.68 0.51
C ALA A 349 2.44 17.85 1.50
N ILE A 350 1.25 18.44 1.51
CA ILE A 350 0.90 19.55 2.37
C ILE A 350 0.30 18.98 3.65
N LEU A 351 0.82 19.43 4.79
CA LEU A 351 0.47 18.96 6.11
C LEU A 351 -0.21 20.05 6.93
N SER A 352 -1.21 19.68 7.72
CA SER A 352 -1.81 20.58 8.72
C SER A 352 -2.23 19.83 9.98
N PRO A 353 -2.32 20.52 11.13
CA PRO A 353 -3.03 20.02 12.29
C PRO A 353 -4.50 19.72 11.95
N PRO A 354 -5.14 18.70 12.57
CA PRO A 354 -6.55 18.40 12.35
C PRO A 354 -7.53 19.53 12.69
N ALA A 355 -7.15 20.45 13.58
CA ALA A 355 -7.96 21.61 13.95
C ALA A 355 -8.21 22.58 12.78
N GLU A 356 -7.29 22.67 11.82
CA GLU A 356 -7.38 23.57 10.67
C GLU A 356 -8.31 23.02 9.57
N MET A 357 -8.71 21.75 9.67
CA MET A 357 -9.49 21.08 8.63
C MET A 357 -10.91 21.68 8.48
N ASN A 358 -11.52 22.16 9.57
CA ASN A 358 -12.86 22.76 9.53
C ASN A 358 -12.99 23.95 8.56
N ALA A 359 -11.87 24.56 8.16
CA ALA A 359 -11.84 25.63 7.16
C ALA A 359 -11.88 25.13 5.70
N ILE A 360 -11.64 23.83 5.44
CA ILE A 360 -11.47 23.26 4.09
C ILE A 360 -12.72 22.52 3.59
N TYR A 361 -13.38 21.72 4.44
CA TYR A 361 -14.59 21.00 4.05
C TYR A 361 -15.80 21.50 4.82
N ASP A 362 -16.88 21.87 4.10
CA ASP A 362 -18.16 22.29 4.69
C ASP A 362 -18.73 21.19 5.60
N SER A 363 -19.37 21.62 6.69
CA SER A 363 -20.11 20.91 7.73
C SER A 363 -21.04 19.77 7.26
N LYS A 364 -21.31 19.66 5.96
CA LYS A 364 -22.13 18.61 5.32
C LYS A 364 -21.37 17.31 5.01
N HIS A 365 -20.05 17.25 5.21
CA HIS A 365 -19.26 16.05 4.96
C HIS A 365 -19.00 15.28 6.27
N ALA A 366 -19.24 13.96 6.24
CA ALA A 366 -18.90 13.01 7.32
C ALA A 366 -17.39 12.96 7.70
N MET A 367 -16.57 13.78 7.04
CA MET A 367 -15.16 14.02 7.35
C MET A 367 -14.97 14.79 8.67
N VAL A 368 -15.91 15.65 9.08
CA VAL A 368 -15.75 16.52 10.26
C VAL A 368 -15.64 15.70 11.57
N THR A 369 -16.40 14.61 11.70
CA THR A 369 -16.26 13.68 12.84
C THR A 369 -14.97 12.86 12.80
N GLN A 370 -14.35 12.68 11.64
CA GLN A 370 -13.07 11.97 11.50
C GLN A 370 -11.86 12.85 11.87
N CYS A 371 -11.99 14.18 11.80
CA CYS A 371 -10.94 15.13 12.19
C CYS A 371 -10.53 14.99 13.67
N THR A 372 -11.46 14.57 14.54
CA THR A 372 -11.18 14.36 15.97
C THR A 372 -10.47 13.04 16.26
N GLU A 373 -10.24 12.19 15.26
CA GLU A 373 -9.48 10.94 15.45
C GLU A 373 -8.08 11.01 14.85
N ALA A 374 -7.80 11.99 14.00
CA ALA A 374 -6.51 12.11 13.31
C ALA A 374 -5.42 12.74 14.18
N ASP A 375 -4.18 12.35 13.91
CA ASP A 375 -2.96 13.00 14.42
C ASP A 375 -2.48 14.10 13.46
N ILE A 376 -2.72 13.93 12.16
CA ILE A 376 -2.23 14.83 11.11
C ILE A 376 -3.11 14.74 9.86
N VAL A 377 -3.26 15.86 9.14
CA VAL A 377 -3.95 15.92 7.85
C VAL A 377 -2.93 15.99 6.73
N VAL A 378 -3.20 15.31 5.61
CA VAL A 378 -2.35 15.35 4.42
C VAL A 378 -3.15 15.59 3.13
N HIS A 379 -2.64 16.51 2.31
CA HIS A 379 -3.01 16.69 0.91
C HIS A 379 -1.78 16.44 0.05
N ALA A 380 -1.73 15.28 -0.62
CA ALA A 380 -0.59 14.88 -1.43
C ALA A 380 -0.86 15.11 -2.92
N LEU A 381 0.16 15.56 -3.65
CA LEU A 381 0.12 15.65 -5.11
C LEU A 381 0.92 14.51 -5.73
N SER A 382 0.49 14.09 -6.91
CA SER A 382 1.23 13.17 -7.76
C SER A 382 1.09 13.62 -9.20
N MET A 383 2.22 13.82 -9.89
CA MET A 383 2.24 14.31 -11.29
C MET A 383 1.48 15.64 -11.45
N GLY A 384 1.66 16.56 -10.51
CA GLY A 384 0.97 17.87 -10.48
C GLY A 384 -0.52 17.83 -10.09
N VAL A 385 -1.10 16.65 -9.86
CA VAL A 385 -2.54 16.50 -9.56
C VAL A 385 -2.77 16.15 -8.09
N LEU A 386 -3.71 16.84 -7.44
CA LEU A 386 -4.16 16.53 -6.09
C LEU A 386 -4.73 15.11 -6.03
N HIS A 387 -4.17 14.29 -5.16
CA HIS A 387 -4.59 12.91 -5.01
C HIS A 387 -5.90 12.84 -4.20
N LYS A 388 -6.88 12.05 -4.67
CA LYS A 388 -8.19 11.89 -4.00
C LYS A 388 -8.12 11.20 -2.63
N ALA A 389 -6.97 10.66 -2.28
CA ALA A 389 -6.64 10.02 -1.00
C ALA A 389 -5.17 10.36 -0.66
N VAL A 390 -4.38 9.40 -0.17
CA VAL A 390 -2.91 9.55 -0.09
C VAL A 390 -2.21 8.41 -0.85
N PRO A 391 -1.21 8.67 -1.72
CA PRO A 391 -0.37 7.61 -2.27
C PRO A 391 0.32 6.85 -1.14
N MET A 392 0.31 5.52 -1.16
CA MET A 392 0.73 4.79 0.04
C MET A 392 2.19 4.96 0.40
N THR A 393 3.06 5.15 -0.59
CA THR A 393 4.47 5.50 -0.33
C THR A 393 4.61 6.84 0.37
N VAL A 394 3.74 7.83 0.05
CA VAL A 394 3.72 9.13 0.74
C VAL A 394 3.20 8.95 2.17
N GLY A 395 2.16 8.15 2.37
CA GLY A 395 1.65 7.81 3.71
C GLY A 395 2.70 7.13 4.58
N LEU A 396 3.42 6.14 4.05
CA LEU A 396 4.53 5.47 4.76
C LEU A 396 5.68 6.42 5.04
N CYS A 397 6.07 7.26 4.06
CA CYS A 397 7.08 8.29 4.25
C CYS A 397 6.68 9.26 5.36
N LEU A 398 5.41 9.66 5.42
CA LEU A 398 4.87 10.52 6.47
C LEU A 398 4.89 9.82 7.84
N GLY A 399 4.54 8.53 7.89
CA GLY A 399 4.68 7.69 9.08
C GLY A 399 6.10 7.69 9.62
N VAL A 400 7.09 7.48 8.74
CA VAL A 400 8.51 7.56 9.10
C VAL A 400 8.88 8.97 9.55
N ALA A 401 8.53 10.00 8.78
CA ALA A 401 8.85 11.39 9.08
C ALA A 401 8.31 11.83 10.45
N SER A 402 7.11 11.38 10.83
CA SER A 402 6.50 11.73 12.13
C SER A 402 7.28 11.26 13.35
N HIS A 403 8.12 10.23 13.19
CA HIS A 403 8.97 9.68 14.24
C HIS A 403 10.40 10.26 14.23
N ILE A 404 10.77 11.03 13.20
CA ILE A 404 12.06 11.72 13.14
C ILE A 404 11.92 13.05 13.88
N LYS A 405 12.61 13.18 15.02
CA LYS A 405 12.56 14.38 15.86
C LYS A 405 12.90 15.64 15.04
N GLY A 406 12.03 16.65 15.14
CA GLY A 406 12.25 17.98 14.56
C GLY A 406 11.68 18.17 13.15
N THR A 407 11.27 17.12 12.46
CA THR A 407 10.56 17.25 11.18
C THR A 407 9.21 17.95 11.36
N ILE A 408 8.69 18.55 10.29
CA ILE A 408 7.35 19.17 10.28
C ILE A 408 6.29 18.17 10.75
N ALA A 409 6.34 16.94 10.23
CA ALA A 409 5.40 15.88 10.61
C ALA A 409 5.48 15.55 12.11
N SER A 410 6.68 15.42 12.66
CA SER A 410 6.86 15.09 14.08
C SER A 410 6.36 16.22 14.99
N ARG A 411 6.57 17.49 14.61
CA ARG A 411 6.04 18.64 15.35
C ARG A 411 4.51 18.64 15.39
N ILE A 412 3.85 18.49 14.23
CA ILE A 412 2.38 18.50 14.14
C ILE A 412 1.76 17.36 14.97
N VAL A 413 2.33 16.15 14.89
CA VAL A 413 1.84 14.99 15.65
C VAL A 413 2.03 15.20 17.15
N GLN A 414 3.19 15.70 17.60
CA GLN A 414 3.44 15.99 19.01
C GLN A 414 2.48 17.05 19.56
N GLU A 415 2.26 18.13 18.82
CA GLU A 415 1.32 19.20 19.19
C GLU A 415 -0.11 18.65 19.29
N THR A 416 -0.58 17.93 18.26
CA THR A 416 -1.93 17.35 18.23
C THR A 416 -2.17 16.37 19.38
N ARG A 417 -1.18 15.51 19.68
CA ARG A 417 -1.27 14.55 20.80
C ARG A 417 -1.17 15.24 22.16
N GLY A 418 -0.37 16.29 22.29
CA GLY A 418 -0.22 17.08 23.52
C GLY A 418 -1.47 17.89 23.91
N LEU A 419 -2.25 18.33 22.91
CA LEU A 419 -3.49 19.09 23.13
C LEU A 419 -4.71 18.23 23.48
N THR A 420 -4.61 16.90 23.43
CA THR A 420 -5.77 16.01 23.55
C THR A 420 -5.75 15.19 24.84
N SER A 421 -6.58 15.58 25.82
CA SER A 421 -6.98 14.74 26.96
C SER A 421 -7.92 13.59 26.52
N ARG A 422 -7.55 12.85 25.48
CA ARG A 422 -8.43 11.88 24.82
C ARG A 422 -8.27 10.48 25.41
N ASP A 423 -9.40 9.95 25.85
CA ASP A 423 -9.65 8.54 26.17
C ASP A 423 -9.92 7.81 24.84
N SER A 424 -8.95 7.08 24.30
CA SER A 424 -9.12 6.36 23.03
C SER A 424 -8.12 5.21 22.91
N SER A 425 -8.64 3.98 22.81
CA SER A 425 -7.90 2.71 22.73
C SER A 425 -6.91 2.59 21.56
N TRP A 426 -6.93 3.48 20.56
CA TRP A 426 -5.94 3.49 19.48
C TRP A 426 -4.59 4.12 19.89
N LYS A 427 -4.53 4.81 21.04
CA LYS A 427 -3.29 5.35 21.62
C LYS A 427 -2.31 4.27 22.10
N GLU A 428 -2.69 3.00 22.09
CA GLU A 428 -1.88 1.91 22.65
C GLU A 428 -0.65 1.57 21.81
N ASN A 429 -0.58 1.98 20.54
CA ASN A 429 0.61 1.78 19.72
C ASN A 429 1.32 3.12 19.40
N PRO A 430 2.38 3.48 20.15
CA PRO A 430 3.12 4.71 19.90
C PRO A 430 3.80 4.75 18.53
N ASP A 431 4.01 3.58 17.91
CA ASP A 431 4.66 3.44 16.59
C ASP A 431 3.72 3.81 15.43
N LEU A 432 2.41 3.94 15.66
CA LEU A 432 1.42 4.31 14.65
C LEU A 432 0.98 5.76 14.80
N ILE A 433 0.72 6.42 13.68
CA ILE A 433 0.01 7.69 13.56
C ILE A 433 -1.21 7.52 12.65
N ARG A 434 -2.27 8.27 12.96
CA ARG A 434 -3.50 8.30 12.18
C ARG A 434 -3.52 9.51 11.26
N ILE A 435 -3.44 9.26 9.96
CA ILE A 435 -3.46 10.28 8.91
C ILE A 435 -4.90 10.46 8.41
N LEU A 436 -5.38 11.71 8.36
CA LEU A 436 -6.56 12.09 7.59
C LEU A 436 -6.16 12.54 6.19
N HIS A 437 -6.71 11.90 5.16
CA HIS A 437 -6.57 12.27 3.76
C HIS A 437 -7.97 12.52 3.13
N PRO A 438 -8.09 13.02 1.89
CA PRO A 438 -9.39 13.44 1.33
C PRO A 438 -10.47 12.35 1.18
N SER A 439 -10.12 11.08 1.42
CA SER A 439 -11.06 9.94 1.36
C SER A 439 -11.31 9.31 2.74
N GLY A 440 -10.69 9.83 3.81
CA GLY A 440 -10.83 9.34 5.18
C GLY A 440 -9.50 9.06 5.88
N LEU A 441 -9.52 8.14 6.84
CA LEU A 441 -8.40 7.85 7.73
C LEU A 441 -7.55 6.67 7.26
N VAL A 442 -6.24 6.74 7.52
CA VAL A 442 -5.31 5.62 7.39
C VAL A 442 -4.28 5.64 8.52
N ASP A 443 -4.04 4.47 9.11
CA ASP A 443 -3.03 4.30 10.16
C ASP A 443 -1.72 3.81 9.52
N VAL A 444 -0.64 4.55 9.76
CA VAL A 444 0.72 4.24 9.30
C VAL A 444 1.68 4.34 10.47
N GLY A 445 2.85 3.71 10.38
CA GLY A 445 3.84 3.79 11.43
C GLY A 445 5.25 3.54 10.96
N ALA A 446 6.17 3.56 11.90
CA ALA A 446 7.55 3.22 11.63
C ALA A 446 8.25 2.67 12.88
N LYS A 447 9.14 1.70 12.67
CA LYS A 447 10.04 1.19 13.71
C LYS A 447 11.46 1.61 13.39
N PHE A 448 12.17 2.06 14.42
CA PHE A 448 13.56 2.49 14.36
C PHE A 448 14.42 1.56 15.23
N ASP A 449 15.69 1.41 14.90
CA ASP A 449 16.65 0.82 15.85
C ASP A 449 17.17 1.85 16.86
N THR A 450 17.99 1.37 17.80
CA THR A 450 18.65 2.17 18.82
C THR A 450 19.54 3.26 18.24
N ASP A 451 20.01 3.09 17.01
CA ASP A 451 20.89 4.04 16.32
C ASP A 451 20.09 5.09 15.51
N GLY A 452 18.76 5.03 15.55
CA GLY A 452 17.87 5.95 14.85
C GLY A 452 17.67 5.63 13.37
N ASN A 453 18.09 4.46 12.90
CA ASN A 453 17.82 4.01 11.53
C ASN A 453 16.42 3.42 11.43
N VAL A 454 15.68 3.79 10.38
CA VAL A 454 14.37 3.22 10.12
C VAL A 454 14.49 1.75 9.68
N LYS A 455 14.00 0.83 10.53
CA LYS A 455 13.95 -0.60 10.23
C LYS A 455 12.74 -0.97 9.42
N GLN A 456 11.60 -0.35 9.70
CA GLN A 456 10.33 -0.71 9.05
C GLN A 456 9.44 0.52 8.90
N ALA A 457 8.74 0.63 7.78
CA ALA A 457 7.56 1.48 7.65
C ALA A 457 6.33 0.58 7.62
N GLN A 458 5.31 0.91 8.39
CA GLN A 458 4.17 0.05 8.65
C GLN A 458 2.89 0.72 8.16
N VAL A 459 1.93 -0.08 7.68
CA VAL A 459 0.60 0.42 7.38
C VAL A 459 -0.46 -0.62 7.71
N VAL A 460 -1.55 -0.15 8.31
CA VAL A 460 -2.71 -0.99 8.62
C VAL A 460 -3.58 -1.17 7.38
N ARG A 461 -3.90 -2.41 7.08
CA ARG A 461 -4.77 -2.83 5.99
C ARG A 461 -5.80 -3.83 6.44
N THR A 462 -6.75 -4.07 5.57
CA THR A 462 -7.69 -5.18 5.67
C THR A 462 -7.71 -5.93 4.35
N GLY A 463 -8.06 -7.20 4.43
CA GLY A 463 -8.17 -8.10 3.29
C GLY A 463 -9.51 -8.82 3.24
N ARG A 464 -9.87 -9.42 2.11
CA ARG A 464 -11.02 -10.33 2.01
C ARG A 464 -10.86 -11.30 0.85
N ARG A 465 -11.13 -12.59 1.10
CA ARG A 465 -11.34 -13.60 0.05
C ARG A 465 -12.70 -13.36 -0.60
N LEU A 466 -12.73 -13.21 -1.93
CA LEU A 466 -13.98 -13.01 -2.68
C LEU A 466 -14.38 -14.28 -3.43
N MET A 467 -13.42 -14.94 -4.07
CA MET A 467 -13.62 -16.18 -4.80
C MET A 467 -12.32 -16.98 -4.84
N SER A 468 -12.42 -18.31 -4.82
CA SER A 468 -11.33 -19.23 -5.15
C SER A 468 -11.88 -20.29 -6.10
N GLY A 469 -11.12 -20.66 -7.13
CA GLY A 469 -11.58 -21.60 -8.13
C GLY A 469 -10.68 -21.62 -9.36
N LYS A 470 -11.28 -21.69 -10.55
CA LYS A 470 -10.59 -21.63 -11.83
C LYS A 470 -11.15 -20.50 -12.68
N VAL A 471 -10.29 -19.84 -13.46
CA VAL A 471 -10.63 -18.71 -14.35
C VAL A 471 -10.26 -19.08 -15.79
N TRP A 472 -11.17 -18.83 -16.72
CA TRP A 472 -10.93 -18.96 -18.16
C TRP A 472 -10.26 -17.70 -18.70
N TRP A 473 -9.36 -17.86 -19.66
CA TRP A 473 -8.62 -16.75 -20.27
C TRP A 473 -8.45 -16.93 -21.77
#